data_AF-A0A9D6NCW6-F1
#
_entry.id   AF-A0A9D6NCW6-F1
#
_cell.length_a   1.000
_cell.length_b   1.000
_cell.length_c   1.000
_cell.angle_alpha   90.00
_cell.angle_beta   90.00
_cell.angle_gamma   90.00
#
_symmetry.space_group_name_H-M   'P 1'
#
loop_
_entity.id
_entity.type
_entity.pdbx_description
1 polymer ?
#
loop_
_entity_poly.entity_id
_entity_poly.type
_entity_poly.pdbx_seq_one_letter_code
_entity_poly.pdbx_strand_id
1 'polypeptide(L)'
;MIQQESRLRVADNSGAREILCIRVLGGSVRRYAGVGDVIVATVKQAQPGAAVKKGDVVKAVVVRTKDKIRRPDGSYIRFDDNAAVIIREDKNPRGTRIFGPVARELRDRDFMKIISLAPEVL
;
A
#
# COMPACT_ATOMS: atom_id res chain seq x y z
N MET A 1 1.54 4.99 11.46
CA MET A 1 1.61 6.04 10.45
C MET A 1 2.77 5.78 9.51
N ILE A 2 2.59 6.08 8.22
CA ILE A 2 3.65 6.03 7.19
C ILE A 2 4.05 7.45 6.85
N GLN A 3 5.35 7.72 6.72
CA GLN A 3 5.90 9.03 6.34
C GLN A 3 7.04 8.87 5.33
N GLN A 4 7.61 9.98 4.87
CA GLN A 4 8.84 9.95 4.08
C GLN A 4 9.94 9.13 4.78
N GLU A 5 10.74 8.41 4.01
CA GLU A 5 11.75 7.43 4.44
C GLU A 5 11.20 6.17 5.16
N SER A 6 9.88 6.01 5.27
CA SER A 6 9.31 4.76 5.80
C SER A 6 9.47 3.61 4.81
N ARG A 7 9.88 2.42 5.30
CA ARG A 7 9.89 1.19 4.51
C ARG A 7 8.60 0.41 4.66
N LEU A 8 8.09 -0.12 3.56
CA LEU A 8 6.88 -0.93 3.50
C LEU A 8 7.14 -2.20 2.72
N ARG A 9 6.48 -3.29 3.15
CA ARG A 9 6.42 -4.53 2.38
C ARG A 9 5.47 -4.37 1.20
N VAL A 10 5.80 -4.99 0.08
CA VAL A 10 4.91 -5.04 -1.07
C VAL A 10 4.00 -6.27 -0.95
N ALA A 11 2.69 -6.04 -1.02
CA ALA A 11 1.66 -7.06 -0.84
C ALA A 11 1.02 -7.49 -2.17
N ASP A 12 1.80 -7.54 -3.25
CA ASP A 12 1.35 -8.04 -4.55
C ASP A 12 2.45 -8.84 -5.27
N ASN A 13 2.09 -9.45 -6.39
CA ASN A 13 3.02 -10.18 -7.26
C ASN A 13 3.67 -9.29 -8.36
N SER A 14 3.79 -7.97 -8.17
CA SER A 14 4.52 -7.10 -9.10
C SER A 14 6.01 -7.43 -9.19
N GLY A 15 6.51 -8.18 -8.21
CA GLY A 15 7.90 -8.63 -8.08
C GLY A 15 8.77 -7.70 -7.23
N ALA A 16 8.26 -6.54 -6.81
CA ALA A 16 8.88 -5.78 -5.73
C ALA A 16 8.62 -6.50 -4.38
N ARG A 17 9.59 -6.44 -3.45
CA ARG A 17 9.47 -7.00 -2.08
C ARG A 17 9.39 -5.90 -1.04
N GLU A 18 10.17 -4.84 -1.22
CA GLU A 18 10.24 -3.72 -0.28
C GLU A 18 10.35 -2.40 -1.04
N ILE A 19 9.58 -1.41 -0.57
CA ILE A 19 9.59 -0.04 -1.08
C ILE A 19 9.90 0.95 0.04
N LEU A 20 10.47 2.09 -0.33
CA LEU A 20 10.72 3.23 0.56
C LEU A 20 9.83 4.40 0.12
N CYS A 21 8.98 4.89 1.01
CA CYS A 21 8.15 6.06 0.78
C CYS A 21 9.02 7.32 0.58
N ILE A 22 8.89 7.96 -0.57
CA ILE A 22 9.53 9.25 -0.89
C ILE A 22 8.58 10.39 -0.58
N ARG A 23 7.29 10.21 -0.88
CA ARG A 23 6.30 11.28 -0.71
C ARG A 23 4.89 10.72 -0.45
N VAL A 24 4.20 11.33 0.50
CA VAL A 24 2.76 11.11 0.73
C VAL A 24 1.96 12.04 -0.18
N LEU A 25 0.98 11.50 -0.92
CA LEU A 25 0.11 12.31 -1.79
C LEU A 25 -1.18 12.74 -1.06
N GLY A 26 -1.80 13.82 -1.57
CA GLY A 26 -3.07 14.35 -1.04
C GLY A 26 -2.97 15.70 -0.33
N GLY A 27 -1.94 16.52 -0.61
CA GLY A 27 -1.85 17.90 -0.14
C GLY A 27 -0.41 18.35 0.14
N SER A 28 -0.21 19.68 0.24
CA SER A 28 1.11 20.28 0.53
C SER A 28 1.56 20.09 1.98
N VAL A 29 0.62 20.04 2.93
CA VAL A 29 0.90 19.93 4.38
C VAL A 29 0.82 18.49 4.91
N ARG A 30 0.55 17.52 4.04
CA ARG A 30 0.28 16.15 4.46
C ARG A 30 1.57 15.42 4.82
N ARG A 31 1.74 15.09 6.11
CA ARG A 31 2.94 14.43 6.64
C ARG A 31 2.84 12.90 6.71
N TYR A 32 1.63 12.39 6.92
CA TYR A 32 1.39 10.98 7.19
C TYR A 32 0.39 10.36 6.23
N ALA A 33 0.65 9.11 5.86
CA ALA A 33 -0.25 8.21 5.15
C ALA A 33 -0.77 7.12 6.09
N GLY A 34 -2.06 6.81 5.96
CA GLY A 34 -2.73 5.65 6.51
C GLY A 34 -3.25 4.74 5.40
N VAL A 35 -4.10 3.76 5.75
CA VAL A 35 -4.70 2.87 4.76
C VAL A 35 -5.54 3.65 3.74
N GLY A 36 -5.41 3.28 2.46
CA GLY A 36 -6.10 3.90 1.34
C GLY A 36 -5.40 5.14 0.79
N ASP A 37 -4.33 5.61 1.43
CA ASP A 37 -3.53 6.71 0.89
C ASP A 37 -2.54 6.23 -0.15
N VAL A 38 -2.36 7.06 -1.18
CA VAL A 38 -1.37 6.84 -2.22
C VAL A 38 -0.06 7.52 -1.82
N ILE A 39 1.04 6.78 -1.97
CA ILE A 39 2.41 7.25 -1.78
C ILE A 39 3.21 7.08 -3.07
N VAL A 40 4.19 7.95 -3.25
CA VAL A 40 5.28 7.75 -4.22
C VAL A 40 6.42 7.08 -3.47
N ALA A 41 6.96 6.01 -4.03
CA ALA A 41 7.98 5.20 -3.39
C ALA A 41 9.05 4.74 -4.39
N THR A 42 10.26 4.48 -3.91
CA THR A 42 11.30 3.79 -4.69
C THR A 42 11.41 2.34 -4.26
N VAL A 43 11.58 1.44 -5.22
CA VAL A 43 11.77 0.01 -4.95
C VAL A 43 13.17 -0.23 -4.41
N LYS A 44 13.25 -0.76 -3.19
CA LYS A 44 14.52 -1.07 -2.53
C LYS A 44 14.95 -2.52 -2.75
N GLN A 45 13.98 -3.42 -2.88
CA GLN A 45 14.22 -4.85 -3.13
C GLN A 45 13.20 -5.36 -4.15
N ALA A 46 13.68 -6.10 -5.15
CA ALA A 46 12.87 -6.72 -6.20
C ALA A 46 13.39 -8.13 -6.51
N GLN A 47 12.50 -8.99 -6.98
CA GLN A 47 12.82 -10.32 -7.46
C GLN A 47 13.57 -10.23 -8.81
N PRO A 48 14.55 -11.11 -9.07
CA PRO A 48 15.17 -11.21 -10.39
C PRO A 48 14.12 -11.51 -11.48
N GLY A 49 14.24 -10.86 -12.64
CA GLY A 49 13.33 -11.07 -13.78
C GLY A 49 11.94 -10.43 -13.62
N ALA A 50 11.65 -9.72 -12.53
CA ALA A 50 10.38 -9.02 -12.35
C ALA A 50 10.24 -7.79 -13.26
N ALA A 51 8.98 -7.43 -13.54
CA ALA A 51 8.62 -6.24 -14.31
C ALA A 51 8.97 -4.93 -13.59
N VAL A 52 9.10 -4.96 -12.27
CA VAL A 52 9.54 -3.84 -11.44
C VAL A 52 10.95 -4.12 -10.94
N LYS A 53 11.86 -3.16 -11.13
CA LYS A 53 13.29 -3.30 -10.78
C LYS A 53 13.63 -2.47 -9.55
N LYS A 54 14.75 -2.83 -8.90
CA LYS A 54 15.32 -2.02 -7.83
C LYS A 54 15.69 -0.63 -8.36
N GLY A 55 15.30 0.41 -7.64
CA GLY A 55 15.51 1.82 -8.01
C GLY A 55 14.28 2.45 -8.65
N ASP A 56 13.38 1.67 -9.25
CA ASP A 56 12.18 2.21 -9.91
C ASP A 56 11.35 3.05 -8.96
N VAL A 57 10.88 4.20 -9.45
CA VAL A 57 9.92 5.04 -8.75
C VAL A 57 8.52 4.61 -9.15
N VAL A 58 7.70 4.28 -8.15
CA VAL A 58 6.37 3.72 -8.32
C VAL A 58 5.35 4.44 -7.44
N LYS A 59 4.08 4.39 -7.83
CA LYS A 59 2.96 4.72 -6.96
C LYS A 59 2.47 3.48 -6.25
N ALA A 60 2.13 3.60 -4.98
CA ALA A 60 1.59 2.51 -4.19
C ALA A 60 0.47 3.00 -3.28
N VAL A 61 -0.53 2.16 -3.03
CA VAL A 61 -1.56 2.41 -2.03
C VAL A 61 -1.23 1.62 -0.76
N VAL A 62 -1.33 2.26 0.40
CA VAL A 62 -1.14 1.59 1.69
C VAL A 62 -2.36 0.73 2.00
N VAL A 63 -2.16 -0.56 2.27
CA VAL A 63 -3.25 -1.53 2.52
C VAL A 63 -3.27 -2.07 3.94
N ARG A 64 -2.14 -2.02 4.65
CA ARG A 64 -2.01 -2.40 6.06
C ARG A 64 -1.08 -1.45 6.80
N THR A 65 -1.41 -1.16 8.05
CA THR A 65 -0.57 -0.36 8.95
C THR A 65 -0.46 -0.99 10.33
N LYS A 66 0.73 -0.91 10.92
CA LYS A 66 0.99 -1.24 12.34
C LYS A 66 0.28 -0.32 13.32
N ASP A 67 0.02 0.90 12.86
CA ASP A 67 -0.68 1.89 13.63
C ASP A 67 -2.18 1.69 13.57
N LYS A 68 -2.85 2.03 14.67
CA LYS A 68 -4.27 1.73 14.87
C LYS A 68 -5.14 2.66 14.02
N ILE A 69 -6.13 2.07 13.38
CA ILE A 69 -7.19 2.78 12.66
C ILE A 69 -8.44 2.70 13.52
N ARG A 70 -9.02 3.86 13.83
CA ARG A 70 -10.29 3.94 14.56
C ARG A 70 -11.44 3.93 13.56
N ARG A 71 -12.40 3.03 13.77
CA ARG A 71 -13.60 2.91 12.94
C ARG A 71 -14.76 3.73 13.52
N PRO A 72 -15.78 4.07 12.69
CA PRO A 72 -16.95 4.81 13.15
C PRO A 72 -17.74 4.09 14.25
N ASP A 73 -17.73 2.76 14.25
CA ASP A 73 -18.32 1.91 15.29
C ASP A 73 -17.53 1.93 16.63
N GLY A 74 -16.42 2.66 16.71
CA GLY A 74 -15.58 2.78 17.88
C GLY A 74 -14.52 1.66 18.02
N SER A 75 -14.58 0.63 17.18
CA SER A 75 -13.57 -0.43 17.14
C SER A 75 -12.23 0.09 16.59
N TYR A 76 -11.15 -0.63 16.90
CA TYR A 76 -9.82 -0.35 16.36
C TYR A 76 -9.30 -1.58 15.63
N ILE A 77 -8.66 -1.34 14.48
CA ILE A 77 -7.91 -2.36 13.74
C ILE A 77 -6.45 -1.94 13.64
N ARG A 78 -5.55 -2.92 13.76
CA ARG A 78 -4.12 -2.78 13.46
C ARG A 78 -3.60 -4.08 12.86
N PHE A 79 -2.56 -3.98 12.05
CA PHE A 79 -1.89 -5.13 11.45
C PHE A 79 -0.49 -5.32 12.03
N ASP A 80 0.12 -6.47 11.79
CA ASP A 80 1.47 -6.76 12.27
C ASP A 80 2.56 -6.12 11.40
N ASP A 81 2.23 -5.67 10.20
CA ASP A 81 3.16 -5.03 9.26
C ASP A 81 2.58 -3.79 8.56
N ASN A 82 3.48 -2.99 8.00
CA ASN A 82 3.15 -1.91 7.08
C ASN A 82 3.31 -2.45 5.67
N ALA A 83 2.22 -2.45 4.90
CA ALA A 83 2.22 -3.01 3.56
C ALA A 83 1.50 -2.12 2.56
N ALA A 84 1.94 -2.19 1.31
CA ALA A 84 1.38 -1.44 0.20
C ALA A 84 1.30 -2.29 -1.07
N VAL A 85 0.40 -1.92 -1.97
CA VAL A 85 0.21 -2.53 -3.29
C VAL A 85 0.65 -1.53 -4.34
N ILE A 86 1.45 -1.97 -5.32
CA ILE A 86 1.89 -1.09 -6.40
C ILE A 86 0.73 -0.87 -7.36
N ILE A 87 0.46 0.39 -7.68
CA ILE A 87 -0.66 0.79 -8.54
C ILE A 87 -0.17 1.51 -9.79
N ARG A 88 -1.01 1.49 -10.82
CA ARG A 88 -0.90 2.33 -12.00
C ARG A 88 -1.59 3.68 -11.74
N GLU A 89 -1.52 4.57 -12.73
CA GLU A 89 -2.14 5.91 -12.67
C GLU A 89 -3.67 5.85 -12.53
N ASP A 90 -4.31 4.79 -13.05
CA ASP A 90 -5.74 4.53 -12.98
C ASP A 90 -6.20 3.86 -11.66
N LYS A 91 -5.33 3.86 -10.63
CA LYS A 91 -5.52 3.17 -9.33
C LYS A 91 -5.62 1.64 -9.40
N ASN A 92 -5.50 1.01 -10.56
CA ASN A 92 -5.49 -0.44 -10.64
C ASN A 92 -4.16 -1.02 -10.16
N PRO A 93 -4.16 -2.20 -9.50
CA PRO A 93 -2.93 -2.86 -9.11
C PRO A 93 -2.09 -3.21 -10.34
N ARG A 94 -0.78 -3.06 -10.22
CA ARG A 94 0.17 -3.47 -11.26
C ARG A 94 0.33 -4.99 -11.28
N GLY A 95 0.30 -5.62 -10.10
CA GLY A 95 0.18 -7.07 -9.95
C GLY A 95 -1.23 -7.59 -10.25
N THR A 96 -1.33 -8.91 -10.35
CA THR A 96 -2.58 -9.65 -10.59
C THR A 96 -3.07 -10.43 -9.38
N ARG A 97 -2.28 -10.48 -8.29
CA ARG A 97 -2.63 -11.15 -7.02
C ARG A 97 -2.22 -10.30 -5.84
N ILE A 98 -3.02 -10.29 -4.79
CA ILE A 98 -2.77 -9.58 -3.53
C ILE A 98 -2.43 -10.58 -2.42
N PHE A 99 -1.49 -10.23 -1.56
CA PHE A 99 -1.00 -11.10 -0.49
C PHE A 99 -1.43 -10.61 0.90
N GLY A 100 -2.00 -11.54 1.68
CA GLY A 100 -2.46 -11.29 3.04
C GLY A 100 -3.75 -10.44 3.10
N PRO A 101 -4.26 -10.19 4.31
CA PRO A 101 -5.49 -9.43 4.49
C PRO A 101 -5.30 -7.95 4.10
N VAL A 102 -6.41 -7.29 3.77
CA VAL A 102 -6.45 -5.85 3.52
C VAL A 102 -7.55 -5.20 4.36
N ALA A 103 -7.40 -3.92 4.69
CA ALA A 103 -8.41 -3.21 5.47
C ALA A 103 -9.60 -2.77 4.60
N ARG A 104 -10.83 -2.84 5.16
CA ARG A 104 -12.08 -2.46 4.48
C ARG A 104 -12.13 -1.00 4.05
N GLU A 105 -11.35 -0.13 4.69
CA GLU A 105 -11.22 1.30 4.41
C GLU A 105 -10.75 1.58 2.96
N LEU A 106 -10.19 0.59 2.27
CA LEU A 106 -9.89 0.68 0.84
C LEU A 106 -11.14 0.86 -0.04
N ARG A 107 -12.32 0.43 0.43
CA ARG A 107 -13.58 0.53 -0.32
C ARG A 107 -13.98 1.99 -0.49
N ASP A 108 -13.84 2.77 0.57
CA ASP A 108 -14.19 4.19 0.61
C ASP A 108 -13.26 5.07 -0.24
N ARG A 109 -12.19 4.47 -0.79
CA ARG A 109 -11.15 5.13 -1.60
C ARG A 109 -11.10 4.63 -3.05
N ASP A 110 -12.11 3.87 -3.47
CA ASP A 110 -12.30 3.30 -4.81
C ASP A 110 -11.29 2.23 -5.24
N PHE A 111 -10.68 1.49 -4.30
CA PHE A 111 -9.73 0.40 -4.61
C PHE A 111 -10.42 -0.98 -4.74
N MET A 112 -11.57 -1.03 -5.40
CA MET A 112 -12.40 -2.24 -5.50
C MET A 112 -11.67 -3.45 -6.09
N LYS A 113 -10.81 -3.23 -7.09
CA LYS A 113 -10.04 -4.33 -7.71
C LYS A 113 -9.04 -4.97 -6.75
N ILE A 114 -8.45 -4.19 -5.84
CA ILE A 114 -7.52 -4.70 -4.83
C ILE A 114 -8.28 -5.54 -3.81
N ILE A 115 -9.44 -5.05 -3.36
CA ILE A 115 -10.32 -5.77 -2.43
C ILE A 115 -10.78 -7.11 -3.03
N SER A 116 -11.20 -7.10 -4.29
CA SER A 116 -11.66 -8.31 -4.99
C SER A 116 -10.58 -9.37 -5.18
N LEU A 117 -9.31 -8.97 -5.20
CA LEU A 117 -8.17 -9.88 -5.37
C LEU A 117 -7.54 -10.31 -4.04
N ALA A 118 -7.94 -9.70 -2.92
CA ALA A 118 -7.41 -10.01 -1.61
C ALA A 118 -8.03 -11.30 -1.06
N PRO A 119 -7.25 -12.15 -0.36
CA PRO A 119 -7.77 -13.36 0.26
C PRO A 119 -8.78 -13.06 1.38
N GLU A 120 -8.56 -11.97 2.13
CA GLU A 120 -9.40 -11.57 3.26
C GLU A 120 -9.50 -10.05 3.35
N VAL A 121 -10.64 -9.56 3.83
CA VAL A 121 -10.92 -8.13 4.06
C VAL A 121 -11.36 -7.95 5.50
N LEU A 122 -10.63 -7.14 6.26
CA LEU A 122 -10.85 -6.92 7.70
C LEU A 122 -11.38 -5.52 8.00
#